data_AF-A0A531JD32-F1
#
_entry.id   AF-A0A531JD32-F1
#
_cell.length_a   1.000
_cell.length_b   1.000
_cell.length_c   1.000
_cell.angle_alpha   90.00
_cell.angle_beta   90.00
_cell.angle_gamma   90.00
#
_symmetry.space_group_name_H-M   'P 1'
#
loop_
_entity.id
_entity.type
_entity.pdbx_description
1 polymer ?
#
loop_
_entity_poly.entity_id
_entity_poly.type
_entity_poly.pdbx_seq_one_letter_code
_entity_poly.pdbx_strand_id
1 'polypeptide(L)'
;GIATVAGFSGMPSLARAQGSPGATIRVAGDMPAATIDPVTISDGGSFVLLGQVGEYLCIAGSDLVLQPALAESWKPNDTGTMWTFKLRKGVKFH
;
A
#
# COMPACT_ATOMS: atom_id res chain seq x y z
N GLY A 1 20.93 -7.83 -55.99
CA GLY A 1 19.77 -8.61 -55.50
C GLY A 1 19.50 -8.19 -54.07
N ILE A 2 18.28 -7.75 -53.80
CA ILE A 2 17.84 -7.22 -52.51
C ILE A 2 17.59 -8.42 -51.57
N ALA A 3 18.24 -8.47 -50.40
CA ALA A 3 17.93 -9.45 -49.37
C ALA A 3 17.25 -8.73 -48.20
N THR A 4 16.02 -9.15 -47.95
CA THR A 4 15.01 -8.61 -47.03
C THR A 4 15.41 -8.71 -45.57
N VAL A 5 15.16 -7.63 -44.82
CA VAL A 5 15.20 -7.59 -43.35
C VAL A 5 13.95 -8.30 -42.83
N ALA A 6 14.10 -9.46 -42.19
CA ALA A 6 12.98 -10.17 -41.56
C ALA A 6 12.63 -9.48 -40.23
N GLY A 7 11.41 -8.95 -40.15
CA GLY A 7 10.91 -8.19 -39.00
C GLY A 7 10.58 -9.07 -37.79
N PHE A 8 10.87 -8.54 -36.60
CA PHE A 8 10.42 -9.08 -35.30
C PHE A 8 8.97 -8.65 -34.98
N SER A 9 8.05 -8.78 -35.94
CA SER A 9 6.62 -8.50 -35.73
C SER A 9 5.90 -9.75 -35.25
N GLY A 10 5.76 -9.93 -33.93
CA GLY A 10 4.88 -11.00 -33.44
C GLY A 10 4.96 -11.45 -31.99
N MET A 11 5.54 -10.69 -31.05
CA MET A 11 5.32 -11.05 -29.64
C MET A 11 3.88 -10.69 -29.25
N PRO A 12 3.03 -11.65 -28.86
CA PRO A 12 1.68 -11.34 -28.40
C PRO A 12 1.79 -10.48 -27.14
N SER A 13 1.23 -9.28 -27.20
CA SER A 13 1.03 -8.46 -26.01
C SER A 13 0.06 -9.21 -25.09
N LEU A 14 0.44 -9.40 -23.82
CA LEU A 14 -0.46 -9.97 -22.83
C LEU A 14 -1.67 -9.04 -22.69
N ALA A 15 -2.84 -9.50 -23.11
CA ALA A 15 -4.10 -8.80 -22.86
C ALA A 15 -4.32 -8.73 -21.35
N ARG A 16 -4.12 -7.55 -20.75
CA ARG A 16 -4.49 -7.31 -19.35
C ARG A 16 -5.98 -7.00 -19.32
N ALA A 17 -6.75 -7.80 -18.58
CA ALA A 17 -8.15 -7.50 -18.34
C ALA A 17 -8.27 -6.10 -17.69
N GLN A 18 -9.11 -5.24 -18.25
CA GLN A 18 -9.46 -3.98 -17.60
C GLN A 18 -10.44 -4.29 -16.46
N GLY A 19 -10.05 -3.97 -15.22
CA GLY A 19 -10.94 -4.12 -14.08
C GLY A 19 -12.25 -3.35 -14.30
N SER A 20 -13.38 -3.96 -13.98
CA SER A 20 -14.70 -3.32 -14.08
C SER A 20 -15.07 -2.63 -12.76
N PRO A 21 -15.63 -1.41 -12.77
CA PRO A 21 -16.18 -0.77 -11.57
C PRO A 21 -17.20 -1.68 -10.87
N GLY A 22 -17.23 -1.68 -9.53
CA GLY A 22 -18.17 -2.48 -8.73
C GLY A 22 -17.83 -3.98 -8.64
N ALA A 23 -16.67 -4.41 -9.14
CA ALA A 23 -16.21 -5.78 -8.97
C ALA A 23 -15.97 -6.12 -7.48
N THR A 24 -16.27 -7.37 -7.10
CA THR A 24 -15.96 -7.92 -5.79
C THR A 24 -14.70 -8.78 -5.88
N ILE A 25 -13.73 -8.52 -5.01
CA ILE A 25 -12.56 -9.37 -4.85
C ILE A 25 -12.78 -10.25 -3.62
N ARG A 26 -12.47 -11.54 -3.74
CA ARG A 26 -12.42 -12.48 -2.61
C ARG A 26 -10.98 -12.90 -2.40
N VAL A 27 -10.46 -12.66 -1.20
CA VAL A 27 -9.07 -12.96 -0.83
C VAL A 27 -9.10 -13.92 0.36
N ALA A 28 -8.30 -14.99 0.28
CA ALA A 28 -7.99 -15.80 1.46
C ALA A 28 -6.80 -15.17 2.18
N GLY A 29 -6.87 -15.07 3.50
CA GLY A 29 -5.81 -14.51 4.34
C GLY A 29 -5.76 -15.18 5.69
N ASP A 30 -4.77 -14.81 6.49
CA ASP A 30 -4.61 -15.34 7.84
C ASP A 30 -5.80 -14.96 8.72
N MET A 31 -6.25 -15.93 9.54
CA MET A 31 -7.30 -15.67 10.52
C MET A 31 -6.73 -14.83 11.67
N PRO A 32 -7.38 -13.70 12.04
CA PRO A 32 -6.99 -12.93 13.21
C PRO A 32 -6.89 -13.80 14.47
N ALA A 33 -5.84 -13.57 15.25
CA ALA A 33 -5.61 -14.36 16.47
C ALA A 33 -6.60 -14.04 17.60
N ALA A 34 -7.19 -12.84 17.58
CA ALA A 34 -8.14 -12.35 18.57
C ALA A 34 -9.09 -11.30 17.96
N THR A 35 -9.90 -10.67 18.81
CA THR A 35 -10.72 -9.52 18.42
C THR A 35 -9.85 -8.41 17.82
N ILE A 36 -10.34 -7.80 16.74
CA ILE A 36 -9.65 -6.70 16.08
C ILE A 36 -9.76 -5.43 16.93
N ASP A 37 -8.64 -5.06 17.55
CA ASP A 37 -8.44 -3.78 18.24
C ASP A 37 -7.11 -3.17 17.75
N PRO A 38 -7.14 -1.97 17.14
CA PRO A 38 -5.95 -1.34 16.55
C PRO A 38 -4.83 -1.06 17.55
N VAL A 39 -5.10 -1.10 18.86
CA VAL A 39 -4.10 -0.84 19.91
C VAL A 39 -3.41 -2.12 20.38
N THR A 40 -4.07 -3.28 20.30
CA THR A 40 -3.62 -4.51 20.96
C THR A 40 -3.26 -5.66 20.00
N ILE A 41 -3.58 -5.53 18.71
CA ILE A 41 -3.23 -6.55 17.72
C ILE A 41 -1.71 -6.71 17.53
N SER A 42 -1.29 -7.93 17.20
CA SER A 42 0.12 -8.26 16.96
C SER A 42 0.32 -9.38 15.93
N ASP A 43 -0.71 -9.71 15.16
CA ASP A 43 -0.71 -10.77 14.14
C ASP A 43 -1.02 -10.23 12.74
N GLY A 44 -0.53 -10.93 11.72
CA GLY A 44 -0.64 -10.53 10.31
C GLY A 44 -2.09 -10.41 9.81
N GLY A 45 -2.96 -11.34 10.20
CA GLY A 45 -4.38 -11.35 9.79
C GLY A 45 -5.10 -10.09 10.26
N SER A 46 -4.86 -9.69 11.50
CA SER A 46 -5.39 -8.45 12.06
C SER A 46 -4.89 -7.19 11.33
N PHE A 47 -3.60 -7.14 10.98
CA PHE A 47 -3.03 -6.01 10.22
C PHE A 47 -3.67 -5.86 8.83
N VAL A 48 -3.93 -6.97 8.13
CA VAL A 48 -4.59 -6.93 6.81
C VAL A 48 -5.98 -6.31 6.90
N LEU A 49 -6.76 -6.67 7.92
CA LEU A 49 -8.11 -6.14 8.12
C LEU A 49 -8.10 -4.66 8.50
N LEU A 50 -7.23 -4.25 9.44
CA LEU A 50 -7.12 -2.84 9.83
C LEU A 50 -6.67 -1.95 8.68
N GLY A 51 -5.75 -2.44 7.84
CA GLY A 51 -5.30 -1.70 6.65
C GLY A 51 -6.41 -1.42 5.63
N GLN A 52 -7.57 -2.07 5.71
CA GLN A 52 -8.72 -1.77 4.85
C GLN A 52 -9.56 -0.59 5.35
N VAL A 53 -9.50 -0.28 6.65
CA VAL A 53 -10.42 0.67 7.32
C VAL A 53 -9.70 1.81 8.05
N GLY A 54 -8.39 1.73 8.18
CA GLY A 54 -7.56 2.72 8.85
C GLY A 54 -6.24 2.95 8.13
N GLU A 55 -5.55 4.01 8.53
CA GLU A 55 -4.28 4.42 7.92
C GLU A 55 -3.30 4.90 9.00
N TYR A 56 -2.01 4.67 8.78
CA TYR A 56 -0.94 5.06 9.69
C TYR A 56 -0.42 6.48 9.39
N LEU A 57 0.39 7.05 10.28
CA LEU A 57 1.11 8.30 10.01
C LEU A 57 2.12 8.13 8.87
N CYS A 58 2.85 7.02 8.88
CA CYS A 58 3.80 6.61 7.85
C CYS A 58 3.80 5.08 7.74
N ILE A 59 4.30 4.55 6.62
CA ILE A 59 4.39 3.11 6.35
C ILE A 59 5.81 2.74 5.92
N ALA A 60 6.33 1.60 6.36
CA ALA A 60 7.61 1.09 5.88
C ALA A 60 7.48 0.56 4.44
N GLY A 61 8.33 1.03 3.53
CA GLY A 61 8.46 0.49 2.18
C GLY A 61 9.10 -0.89 2.18
N SER A 62 9.20 -1.50 0.98
CA SER A 62 9.89 -2.78 0.81
C SER A 62 11.39 -2.73 1.12
N ASP A 63 11.96 -1.53 1.08
CA ASP A 63 13.33 -1.21 1.46
C ASP A 63 13.48 -0.85 2.95
N LEU A 64 12.40 -0.96 3.72
CA LEU A 64 12.30 -0.58 5.13
C LEU A 64 12.47 0.92 5.38
N VAL A 65 12.40 1.76 4.34
CA VAL A 65 12.39 3.21 4.48
C VAL A 65 10.97 3.69 4.71
N LEU A 66 10.77 4.56 5.71
CA LEU A 66 9.46 5.12 6.01
C LEU A 66 9.00 6.05 4.89
N GLN A 67 7.78 5.80 4.41
CA GLN A 67 7.09 6.54 3.36
C GLN A 67 5.88 7.30 3.94
N PRO A 68 5.52 8.47 3.37
CA PRO A 68 4.32 9.22 3.76
C PRO A 68 3.03 8.41 3.66
N ALA A 69 2.14 8.60 4.65
CA ALA A 69 0.76 8.13 4.63
C ALA A 69 -0.17 9.27 5.07
N LEU A 70 -0.76 9.25 6.28
CA LEU A 70 -1.49 10.41 6.81
C LEU A 70 -0.60 11.62 7.06
N ALA A 71 0.67 11.41 7.44
CA ALA A 71 1.66 12.47 7.56
C ALA A 71 2.40 12.66 6.23
N GLU A 72 2.36 13.87 5.70
CA GLU A 72 3.09 14.29 4.50
C GLU A 72 4.60 14.40 4.75
N SER A 73 4.96 14.78 5.98
CA SER A 73 6.34 14.90 6.42
C SER A 73 6.43 14.81 7.94
N TRP A 74 7.60 14.49 8.46
CA TRP A 74 7.90 14.51 9.88
C TRP A 74 9.33 14.93 10.13
N LYS A 75 9.59 15.47 11.33
CA LYS A 75 10.95 15.78 11.77
C LYS A 75 11.11 15.55 13.28
N PRO A 76 12.25 15.00 13.72
CA PRO A 76 12.61 15.01 15.13
C PRO A 76 13.09 16.42 15.56
N ASN A 77 13.11 16.67 16.87
CA ASN A 77 13.96 17.71 17.46
C ASN A 77 15.42 17.25 17.53
N ASP A 78 16.32 18.15 17.93
CA ASP A 78 17.77 17.89 17.96
C ASP A 78 18.17 16.67 18.81
N THR A 79 17.38 16.34 19.84
CA THR A 79 17.63 15.22 20.76
C THR A 79 16.82 13.96 20.44
N GLY A 80 15.98 13.97 19.40
CA GLY A 80 15.15 12.82 19.00
C GLY A 80 14.00 12.46 19.96
N THR A 81 13.71 13.30 20.95
CA THR A 81 12.68 13.07 21.98
C THR A 81 11.30 13.62 21.61
N MET A 82 11.23 14.50 20.61
CA MET A 82 9.97 15.05 20.11
C MET A 82 9.92 14.93 18.60
N TRP A 83 8.78 14.49 18.07
CA TRP A 83 8.55 14.36 16.63
C TRP A 83 7.36 15.22 16.22
N THR A 84 7.56 16.08 15.22
CA THR A 84 6.50 16.91 14.66
C THR A 84 6.08 16.33 13.31
N PHE A 85 4.80 15.99 13.17
CA PHE A 85 4.20 15.47 11.94
C PHE A 85 3.34 16.56 11.27
N LYS A 86 3.46 16.69 9.95
CA LYS A 86 2.57 17.51 9.12
C LYS A 86 1.53 16.60 8.49
N LEU A 87 0.28 16.74 8.88
CA LEU A 87 -0.81 15.88 8.40
C LEU A 87 -1.42 16.39 7.09
N ARG A 88 -1.90 15.46 6.26
CA ARG A 88 -2.72 15.77 5.08
C ARG A 88 -3.97 16.55 5.49
N LYS A 89 -4.28 17.60 4.73
CA LYS A 89 -5.46 18.44 5.00
C LYS A 89 -6.71 17.83 4.38
N GLY A 90 -7.85 18.04 5.04
CA GLY A 90 -9.17 17.65 4.53
C GLY A 90 -9.48 16.16 4.60
N VAL A 91 -8.63 15.35 5.24
CA VAL A 91 -8.93 13.94 5.55
C VAL A 91 -10.13 13.89 6.51
N LYS A 92 -11.06 12.98 6.24
CA LYS A 92 -12.26 12.74 7.05
C LYS A 92 -12.29 11.28 7.46
N PHE A 93 -12.87 11.02 8.63
CA PHE A 93 -13.29 9.68 8.98
C PHE A 93 -14.51 9.28 8.13
N HIS A 94 -14.70 7.97 7.99
CA HIS A 94 -15.85 7.37 7.32
C HIS A 94 -17.16 7.64 8.07
#